data_AF-A0A7K2J931-F1
#
_entry.id   AF-A0A7K2J931-F1
#
_cell.length_a   1.000
_cell.length_b   1.000
_cell.length_c   1.000
_cell.angle_alpha   90.00
_cell.angle_beta   90.00
_cell.angle_gamma   90.00
#
_symmetry.space_group_name_H-M   'P 1'
#
loop_
_entity.id
_entity.type
_entity.pdbx_description
1 polymer ?
#
loop_
_entity_poly.entity_id
_entity_poly.type
_entity_poly.pdbx_seq_one_letter_code
_entity_poly.pdbx_strand_id
1 'polypeptide(L)'
;MDVAPHLEEEFAANLTNPGKTPDRMSPGCNDVCLWRCRKPDCGYEWKAALYSRALAGRGCSQCGHAQVGAANSRPGPGESLAEVNPTIAEELIEVVGHPGWTAFDLLPASNKTCQWRCPEPYCRFVYPAPPNRRTGQSSGCPQCARRRTVTGRVRPKPGRSLQDVHPSLADELVEVIDEPNLTANELRPSSAKVCRWACSKTGCPGRWDATPDQRSRRGGTGKRCPVCHPPRRSRTQP
;
A
#
# COMPACT_ATOMS: atom_id res chain seq x y z
N MET A 1 -45.46 34.14 -17.93
CA MET A 1 -44.39 33.53 -18.74
C MET A 1 -44.02 32.24 -18.05
N ASP A 2 -44.21 31.11 -18.74
CA ASP A 2 -43.96 29.77 -18.20
C ASP A 2 -42.57 29.69 -17.58
N VAL A 3 -42.56 29.36 -16.29
CA VAL A 3 -41.36 29.29 -15.48
C VAL A 3 -40.69 27.98 -15.82
N ALA A 4 -39.86 27.99 -16.87
CA ALA A 4 -38.93 26.93 -17.21
C ALA A 4 -39.55 25.53 -17.02
N PRO A 5 -40.45 25.07 -17.91
CA PRO A 5 -41.21 23.81 -17.75
C PRO A 5 -40.35 22.60 -17.39
N HIS A 6 -39.08 22.61 -17.83
CA HIS A 6 -38.08 21.60 -17.50
C HIS A 6 -37.70 21.50 -16.01
N LEU A 7 -38.03 22.51 -15.18
CA LEU A 7 -37.78 22.51 -13.74
C LEU A 7 -38.92 21.90 -12.94
N GLU A 8 -40.14 21.85 -13.48
CA GLU A 8 -41.29 21.22 -12.81
C GLU A 8 -41.03 19.73 -12.57
N GLU A 9 -40.41 19.05 -13.55
CA GLU A 9 -40.01 17.65 -13.45
C GLU A 9 -38.98 17.38 -12.33
N GLU A 10 -38.22 18.39 -11.94
CA GLU A 10 -37.20 18.30 -10.88
C GLU A 10 -37.72 18.81 -9.53
N PHE A 11 -38.88 19.47 -9.48
CA PHE A 11 -39.39 20.11 -8.27
C PHE A 11 -40.06 19.09 -7.34
N ALA A 12 -39.62 19.03 -6.09
CA ALA A 12 -40.22 18.16 -5.07
C ALA A 12 -41.11 18.94 -4.10
N ALA A 13 -40.62 20.06 -3.54
CA ALA A 13 -41.38 20.88 -2.60
C ALA A 13 -40.79 22.28 -2.45
N ASN A 14 -41.63 23.27 -2.14
CA ASN A 14 -41.17 24.58 -1.67
C ASN A 14 -41.05 24.56 -0.15
N LEU A 15 -39.85 24.79 0.38
CA LEU A 15 -39.56 24.74 1.82
C LEU A 15 -39.75 26.10 2.49
N THR A 16 -39.69 27.19 1.72
CA THR A 16 -39.93 28.55 2.23
C THR A 16 -41.43 28.86 2.29
N ASN A 17 -42.17 28.51 1.25
CA ASN A 17 -43.62 28.69 1.13
C ASN A 17 -44.29 27.35 0.77
N PRO A 18 -44.61 26.50 1.76
CA PRO A 18 -45.22 25.19 1.51
C PRO A 18 -46.47 25.28 0.65
N GLY A 19 -46.59 24.38 -0.33
CA GLY A 19 -47.73 24.33 -1.27
C GLY A 19 -47.66 25.32 -2.45
N LYS A 20 -46.67 26.23 -2.46
CA LYS A 20 -46.45 27.12 -3.61
C LYS A 20 -45.58 26.42 -4.66
N THR A 21 -46.16 26.19 -5.83
CA THR A 21 -45.55 25.51 -6.98
C THR A 21 -44.78 26.46 -7.91
N PRO A 22 -43.85 25.97 -8.74
CA PRO A 22 -43.00 26.80 -9.60
C PRO A 22 -43.74 27.71 -10.59
N ASP A 23 -44.88 27.28 -11.11
CA ASP A 23 -45.77 28.07 -11.98
C ASP A 23 -46.27 29.38 -11.33
N ARG A 24 -46.25 29.43 -9.99
CA ARG A 24 -46.67 30.59 -9.18
C ARG A 24 -45.50 31.39 -8.60
N MET A 25 -44.27 31.13 -9.06
CA MET A 25 -43.06 31.81 -8.61
C MET A 25 -42.37 32.53 -9.76
N SER A 26 -41.86 33.74 -9.54
CA SER A 26 -41.07 34.42 -10.58
C SER A 26 -39.68 33.76 -10.72
N PRO A 27 -39.02 33.81 -11.90
CA PRO A 27 -37.67 33.28 -12.07
C PRO A 27 -36.63 33.89 -11.11
N GLY A 28 -36.85 35.10 -10.59
CA GLY A 28 -36.00 35.74 -9.59
C GLY A 28 -36.33 35.38 -8.14
N CYS A 29 -37.21 34.40 -7.90
CA CYS A 29 -37.68 34.05 -6.57
C CYS A 29 -36.56 33.43 -5.72
N ASN A 30 -36.47 33.88 -4.47
CA ASN A 30 -35.49 33.40 -3.48
C ASN A 30 -36.01 32.23 -2.63
N ASP A 31 -37.23 31.74 -2.88
CA ASP A 31 -37.80 30.60 -2.18
C ASP A 31 -36.88 29.38 -2.33
N VAL A 32 -36.48 28.81 -1.20
CA VAL A 32 -35.68 27.60 -1.14
C VAL A 32 -36.60 26.42 -1.38
N CYS A 33 -36.33 25.68 -2.45
CA CYS A 33 -37.09 24.51 -2.83
C CYS A 33 -36.21 23.25 -2.67
N LEU A 34 -36.86 22.13 -2.39
CA LEU A 34 -36.31 20.80 -2.52
C LEU A 34 -36.46 20.37 -3.98
N TRP A 35 -35.34 19.99 -4.58
CA TRP A 35 -35.22 19.51 -5.95
C TRP A 35 -34.78 18.06 -5.96
N ARG A 36 -35.16 17.30 -6.98
CA ARG A 36 -34.74 15.93 -7.21
C ARG A 36 -34.25 15.77 -8.63
N CYS A 37 -33.11 15.09 -8.79
CA CYS A 37 -32.51 14.90 -10.11
C CYS A 37 -33.36 13.93 -10.92
N ARG A 38 -33.79 14.35 -12.12
CA ARG A 38 -34.57 13.51 -13.03
C ARG A 38 -33.79 12.35 -13.67
N LYS A 39 -32.45 12.32 -13.55
CA LYS A 39 -31.67 11.22 -14.12
C LYS A 39 -31.97 9.92 -13.34
N PRO A 40 -32.35 8.82 -14.02
CA PRO A 40 -32.72 7.55 -13.38
C PRO A 40 -31.67 7.03 -12.40
N ASP A 41 -30.40 7.13 -12.78
CA ASP A 41 -29.26 6.61 -12.00
C ASP A 41 -28.73 7.60 -10.96
N CYS A 42 -29.33 8.79 -10.85
CA CYS A 42 -28.89 9.80 -9.89
C CYS A 42 -29.89 9.94 -8.74
N GLY A 43 -31.14 10.31 -9.04
CA GLY A 43 -32.19 10.54 -8.03
C GLY A 43 -31.85 11.51 -6.89
N TYR A 44 -30.71 12.21 -6.97
CA TYR A 44 -30.16 13.02 -5.89
C TYR A 44 -31.09 14.19 -5.56
N GLU A 45 -31.32 14.41 -4.28
CA GLU A 45 -32.14 15.50 -3.78
C GLU A 45 -31.28 16.61 -3.20
N TRP A 46 -31.61 17.87 -3.48
CA TRP A 46 -30.88 19.02 -2.95
C TRP A 46 -31.78 20.22 -2.73
N LYS A 47 -31.34 21.10 -1.83
CA LYS A 47 -32.02 22.38 -1.55
C LYS A 47 -31.36 23.48 -2.37
N ALA A 48 -32.17 24.26 -3.09
CA ALA A 48 -31.69 25.43 -3.82
C ALA A 48 -32.81 26.46 -4.00
N ALA A 49 -32.45 27.73 -4.06
CA ALA A 49 -33.38 28.80 -4.40
C ALA A 49 -33.79 28.73 -5.88
N LEU A 50 -35.05 29.06 -6.21
CA LEU A 50 -35.55 29.00 -7.59
C LEU A 50 -34.69 29.82 -8.56
N TYR A 51 -34.27 31.03 -8.18
CA TYR A 51 -33.44 31.87 -9.06
C TYR A 51 -32.13 31.22 -9.49
N SER A 52 -31.51 30.42 -8.62
CA SER A 52 -30.26 29.72 -8.94
C SER A 52 -30.45 28.64 -10.02
N ARG A 53 -31.67 28.10 -10.14
CA ARG A 53 -32.06 27.15 -11.18
C ARG A 53 -32.50 27.86 -12.44
N ALA A 54 -33.44 28.80 -12.33
CA ALA A 54 -34.13 29.42 -13.45
C ALA A 54 -33.28 30.48 -14.18
N LEU A 55 -32.47 31.27 -13.47
CA LEU A 55 -31.64 32.33 -14.06
C LEU A 55 -30.17 31.94 -14.20
N ALA A 56 -29.60 31.26 -13.20
CA ALA A 56 -28.18 30.87 -13.21
C ALA A 56 -27.93 29.48 -13.84
N GLY A 57 -28.97 28.73 -14.21
CA GLY A 57 -28.85 27.44 -14.90
C GLY A 57 -28.17 26.33 -14.10
N ARG A 58 -28.05 26.45 -12.77
CA ARG A 58 -27.28 25.50 -11.95
C ARG A 58 -28.02 24.20 -11.72
N GLY A 59 -27.67 23.12 -12.41
CA GLY A 59 -28.33 21.81 -12.26
C GLY A 59 -27.92 20.99 -11.02
N CYS A 60 -28.26 19.71 -11.04
CA CYS A 60 -27.84 18.73 -10.04
C CYS A 60 -26.30 18.69 -9.90
N SER A 61 -25.79 18.99 -8.70
CA SER A 61 -24.35 19.01 -8.43
C SER A 61 -23.67 17.65 -8.62
N GLN A 62 -24.31 16.54 -8.22
CA GLN A 62 -23.78 15.19 -8.42
C GLN A 62 -23.53 14.87 -9.90
N CYS A 63 -24.52 15.18 -10.75
CA CYS A 63 -24.40 15.02 -12.19
C CYS A 63 -23.30 15.91 -12.79
N GLY A 64 -23.20 17.17 -12.33
CA GLY A 64 -22.15 18.10 -12.77
C GLY A 64 -20.75 17.60 -12.40
N HIS A 65 -20.55 17.14 -11.15
CA HIS A 65 -19.29 16.56 -10.70
C HIS A 65 -18.95 15.28 -11.45
N ALA A 66 -19.92 14.39 -11.70
CA ALA A 66 -19.70 13.17 -12.48
C ALA A 66 -19.28 13.50 -13.92
N GLN A 67 -19.90 14.50 -14.56
CA GLN A 67 -19.54 14.93 -15.91
C GLN A 67 -18.13 15.53 -15.97
N VAL A 68 -17.80 16.44 -15.05
CA VAL A 68 -16.45 17.04 -14.97
C VAL A 68 -15.40 15.96 -14.66
N GLY A 69 -15.70 15.05 -13.74
CA GLY A 69 -14.83 13.92 -13.41
C GLY A 69 -14.60 13.00 -14.60
N ALA A 70 -15.63 12.71 -15.39
CA ALA A 70 -15.50 11.91 -16.61
C ALA A 70 -14.67 12.62 -17.68
N ALA A 71 -14.87 13.93 -17.87
CA ALA A 71 -14.07 14.73 -18.80
C ALA A 71 -12.60 14.77 -18.38
N ASN A 72 -12.32 15.06 -17.10
CA ASN A 72 -10.95 15.13 -16.56
C ASN A 72 -10.27 13.76 -16.44
N SER A 73 -11.01 12.66 -16.58
CA SER A 73 -10.43 11.31 -16.55
C SER A 73 -9.90 10.86 -17.90
N ARG A 74 -10.24 11.54 -19.00
CA ARG A 74 -9.79 11.19 -20.35
C ARG A 74 -8.43 11.83 -20.62
N PRO A 75 -7.38 11.03 -20.91
CA PRO A 75 -6.08 11.59 -21.27
C PRO A 75 -6.15 12.41 -22.55
N GLY A 76 -5.45 13.55 -22.57
CA GLY A 76 -5.07 14.20 -23.83
C GLY A 76 -3.93 13.44 -24.52
N PRO A 77 -3.57 13.82 -25.76
CA PRO A 77 -2.43 13.25 -26.47
C PRO A 77 -1.14 13.40 -25.65
N GLY A 78 -0.40 12.30 -25.43
CA GLY A 78 0.85 12.30 -24.67
C GLY A 78 0.67 12.27 -23.14
N GLU A 79 -0.55 12.30 -22.63
CA GLU A 79 -0.83 12.31 -21.18
C GLU A 79 -1.21 10.93 -20.64
N SER A 80 -1.45 9.95 -21.50
CA SER A 80 -1.90 8.63 -21.07
C SER A 80 -0.80 7.86 -20.32
N LEU A 81 -1.21 6.89 -19.51
CA LEU A 81 -0.29 6.04 -18.76
C LEU A 81 0.66 5.29 -19.68
N ALA A 82 0.16 4.82 -20.83
CA ALA A 82 0.95 4.13 -21.84
C ALA A 82 2.07 5.01 -22.41
N GLU A 83 1.80 6.30 -22.61
CA GLU A 83 2.75 7.25 -23.19
C GLU A 83 3.74 7.77 -22.15
N VAL A 84 3.25 8.14 -20.96
CA VAL A 84 4.08 8.75 -19.91
C VAL A 84 4.92 7.70 -19.17
N ASN A 85 4.38 6.50 -18.92
CA ASN A 85 5.05 5.44 -18.18
C ASN A 85 4.85 4.06 -18.84
N PRO A 86 5.49 3.79 -19.99
CA PRO A 86 5.29 2.56 -20.76
C PRO A 86 5.65 1.29 -19.96
N THR A 87 6.70 1.32 -19.15
CA THR A 87 7.11 0.19 -18.30
C THR A 87 6.04 -0.18 -17.27
N ILE A 88 5.39 0.83 -16.68
CA ILE A 88 4.29 0.63 -15.74
C ILE A 88 3.04 0.15 -16.49
N ALA A 89 2.81 0.64 -17.70
CA ALA A 89 1.68 0.23 -18.54
C ALA A 89 1.73 -1.26 -18.93
N GLU A 90 2.92 -1.82 -19.19
CA GLU A 90 3.10 -3.25 -19.48
C GLU A 90 2.71 -4.18 -18.32
N GLU A 91 2.73 -3.66 -17.09
CA GLU A 91 2.30 -4.41 -15.91
C GLU A 91 0.78 -4.42 -15.71
N LEU A 92 0.03 -3.59 -16.45
CA LEU A 92 -1.43 -3.49 -16.35
C LEU A 92 -2.10 -4.75 -16.91
N ILE A 93 -2.99 -5.34 -16.13
CA ILE A 93 -3.85 -6.45 -16.59
C ILE A 93 -5.21 -5.90 -17.03
N GLU A 94 -5.86 -5.14 -16.16
CA GLU A 94 -7.20 -4.60 -16.40
C GLU A 94 -7.51 -3.39 -15.51
N VAL A 95 -8.50 -2.61 -15.93
CA VAL A 95 -9.09 -1.53 -15.14
C VAL A 95 -10.40 -2.03 -14.54
N VAL A 96 -10.45 -2.11 -13.21
CA VAL A 96 -11.60 -2.68 -12.51
C VAL A 96 -12.84 -1.82 -12.77
N GLY A 97 -13.93 -2.48 -13.19
CA GLY A 97 -15.20 -1.82 -13.52
C GLY A 97 -15.23 -1.07 -14.85
N HIS A 98 -14.18 -1.19 -15.68
CA HIS A 98 -14.09 -0.53 -16.98
C HIS A 98 -13.59 -1.51 -18.05
N PRO A 99 -14.45 -2.43 -18.54
CA PRO A 99 -14.05 -3.44 -19.51
C PRO A 99 -13.59 -2.78 -20.82
N GLY A 100 -12.52 -3.31 -21.40
CA GLY A 100 -11.93 -2.80 -22.64
C GLY A 100 -11.03 -1.57 -22.49
N TRP A 101 -10.96 -0.96 -21.29
CA TRP A 101 -10.02 0.13 -21.05
C TRP A 101 -8.59 -0.39 -21.03
N THR A 102 -7.71 0.37 -21.66
CA THR A 102 -6.27 0.10 -21.77
C THR A 102 -5.48 1.16 -21.02
N ALA A 103 -4.15 1.03 -21.01
CA ALA A 103 -3.28 2.07 -20.46
C ALA A 103 -3.35 3.40 -21.25
N PHE A 104 -3.90 3.43 -22.46
CA PHE A 104 -4.18 4.67 -23.20
C PHE A 104 -5.41 5.43 -22.67
N ASP A 105 -6.29 4.74 -21.95
CA ASP A 105 -7.52 5.32 -21.39
C ASP A 105 -7.34 5.82 -19.94
N LEU A 106 -6.11 5.74 -19.40
CA LEU A 106 -5.79 6.09 -18.02
C LEU A 106 -4.80 7.23 -17.94
N LEU A 107 -5.05 8.19 -17.06
CA LEU A 107 -4.04 9.15 -16.62
C LEU A 107 -3.11 8.51 -15.57
N PRO A 108 -1.80 8.82 -15.56
CA PRO A 108 -0.87 8.43 -14.49
C PRO A 108 -1.35 8.80 -13.08
N ALA A 109 -2.06 9.93 -12.94
CA ALA A 109 -2.60 10.43 -11.68
C ALA A 109 -3.98 9.85 -11.30
N SER A 110 -4.51 8.91 -12.10
CA SER A 110 -5.82 8.32 -11.86
C SER A 110 -5.89 7.56 -10.53
N ASN A 111 -7.04 7.69 -9.86
CA ASN A 111 -7.41 6.94 -8.67
C ASN A 111 -8.19 5.66 -8.98
N LYS A 112 -8.43 5.33 -10.26
CA LYS A 112 -9.17 4.12 -10.65
C LYS A 112 -8.40 2.88 -10.23
N THR A 113 -9.09 1.91 -9.64
CA THR A 113 -8.46 0.65 -9.25
C THR A 113 -8.12 -0.18 -10.49
N CYS A 114 -6.86 -0.58 -10.59
CA CYS A 114 -6.36 -1.43 -11.66
C CYS A 114 -5.74 -2.70 -11.06
N GLN A 115 -5.81 -3.81 -11.80
CA GLN A 115 -5.06 -5.03 -11.47
C GLN A 115 -3.71 -4.99 -12.16
N TRP A 116 -2.65 -5.22 -11.39
CA TRP A 116 -1.27 -5.19 -11.88
C TRP A 116 -0.62 -6.54 -11.70
N ARG A 117 0.23 -6.94 -12.65
CA ARG A 117 1.12 -8.09 -12.50
C ARG A 117 2.53 -7.60 -12.18
N CYS A 118 3.10 -8.11 -11.11
CA CYS A 118 4.50 -7.83 -10.80
C CYS A 118 5.42 -8.30 -11.97
N PRO A 119 6.35 -7.45 -12.45
CA PRO A 119 7.21 -7.77 -13.60
C PRO A 119 8.29 -8.78 -13.23
N GLU A 120 8.64 -8.88 -11.94
CA GLU A 120 9.65 -9.79 -11.42
C GLU A 120 9.29 -11.26 -11.71
N PRO A 121 10.14 -12.01 -12.45
CA PRO A 121 9.86 -13.39 -12.84
C PRO A 121 9.61 -14.33 -11.64
N TYR A 122 10.28 -14.09 -10.52
CA TYR A 122 10.13 -14.88 -9.29
C TYR A 122 8.90 -14.52 -8.46
N CYS A 123 8.19 -13.44 -8.77
CA CYS A 123 7.03 -12.99 -8.00
C CYS A 123 5.74 -13.15 -8.80
N ARG A 124 5.63 -12.48 -9.96
CA ARG A 124 4.44 -12.47 -10.84
C ARG A 124 3.09 -12.27 -10.14
N PHE A 125 3.10 -11.79 -8.89
CA PHE A 125 1.93 -11.62 -8.05
C PHE A 125 1.01 -10.57 -8.65
N VAL A 126 -0.29 -10.89 -8.66
CA VAL A 126 -1.34 -9.99 -9.12
C VAL A 126 -1.92 -9.24 -7.94
N TYR A 127 -2.02 -7.92 -8.03
CA TYR A 127 -2.50 -7.09 -6.94
C TYR A 127 -3.25 -5.84 -7.42
N PRO A 128 -4.26 -5.38 -6.65
CA PRO A 128 -4.99 -4.17 -6.96
C PRO A 128 -4.24 -2.92 -6.48
N ALA A 129 -4.15 -1.90 -7.33
CA ALA A 129 -3.67 -0.57 -6.95
C ALA A 129 -4.16 0.50 -7.94
N PRO A 130 -4.29 1.77 -7.52
CA PRO A 130 -4.47 2.87 -8.45
C PRO A 130 -3.16 3.26 -9.16
N PRO A 131 -3.20 3.73 -10.43
CA PRO A 131 -2.02 4.20 -11.17
C PRO A 131 -1.18 5.24 -10.42
N ASN A 132 -1.81 6.21 -9.74
CA ASN A 132 -1.10 7.30 -9.07
C ASN A 132 -0.14 6.86 -7.96
N ARG A 133 -0.46 5.77 -7.26
CA ARG A 133 0.42 5.19 -6.25
C ARG A 133 1.65 4.54 -6.89
N ARG A 134 1.54 4.07 -8.12
CA ARG A 134 2.64 3.43 -8.83
C ARG A 134 3.59 4.46 -9.44
N THR A 135 3.03 5.52 -10.03
CA THR A 135 3.79 6.55 -10.76
C THR A 135 4.39 7.61 -9.83
N GLY A 136 3.66 8.06 -8.80
CA GLY A 136 4.09 9.18 -7.94
C GLY A 136 4.77 8.77 -6.62
N GLN A 137 4.51 7.57 -6.09
CA GLN A 137 5.00 7.14 -4.77
C GLN A 137 5.92 5.90 -4.82
N SER A 138 6.25 5.41 -6.02
CA SER A 138 7.03 4.17 -6.21
C SER A 138 6.47 2.96 -5.44
N SER A 139 5.14 2.89 -5.30
CA SER A 139 4.45 1.76 -4.65
C SER A 139 4.49 0.56 -5.58
N GLY A 140 5.50 -0.30 -5.42
CA GLY A 140 5.62 -1.54 -6.18
C GLY A 140 4.78 -2.68 -5.62
N CYS A 141 5.07 -3.90 -6.09
CA CYS A 141 4.42 -5.12 -5.62
C CYS A 141 4.53 -5.29 -4.09
N PRO A 142 3.41 -5.51 -3.37
CA PRO A 142 3.41 -5.65 -1.91
C PRO A 142 4.18 -6.89 -1.43
N GLN A 143 4.22 -7.97 -2.21
CA GLN A 143 4.99 -9.17 -1.87
C GLN A 143 6.50 -8.89 -1.98
N CYS A 144 6.95 -8.22 -3.05
CA CYS A 144 8.34 -7.80 -3.20
C CYS A 144 8.73 -6.80 -2.11
N ALA A 145 7.85 -5.86 -1.77
CA ALA A 145 8.07 -4.92 -0.67
C ALA A 145 8.26 -5.65 0.67
N ARG A 146 7.37 -6.60 0.99
CA ARG A 146 7.50 -7.44 2.20
C ARG A 146 8.79 -8.23 2.20
N ARG A 147 9.18 -8.84 1.07
CA ARG A 147 10.44 -9.58 0.95
C ARG A 147 11.65 -8.69 1.23
N ARG A 148 11.69 -7.47 0.67
CA ARG A 148 12.72 -6.45 0.97
C ARG A 148 12.75 -6.04 2.44
N THR A 149 11.59 -5.89 3.08
CA THR A 149 11.54 -5.56 4.51
C THR A 149 12.05 -6.71 5.37
N VAL A 150 11.70 -7.96 5.04
CA VAL A 150 12.19 -9.15 5.76
C VAL A 150 13.70 -9.26 5.60
N THR A 151 14.25 -9.15 4.39
CA THR A 151 15.71 -9.20 4.16
C THR A 151 16.43 -8.06 4.89
N GLY A 152 15.89 -6.84 4.87
CA GLY A 152 16.43 -5.70 5.62
C GLY A 152 16.36 -5.85 7.14
N ARG A 153 15.38 -6.58 7.67
CA ARG A 153 15.31 -6.94 9.10
C ARG A 153 16.33 -7.99 9.49
N VAL A 154 16.62 -8.93 8.59
CA VAL A 154 17.62 -9.99 8.83
C VAL A 154 19.03 -9.42 8.77
N ARG A 155 19.35 -8.63 7.73
CA ARG A 155 20.70 -8.04 7.59
C ARG A 155 21.04 -7.10 8.75
N PRO A 156 22.22 -7.21 9.38
CA PRO A 156 22.66 -6.25 10.39
C PRO A 156 22.79 -4.86 9.80
N LYS A 157 22.52 -3.83 10.62
CA LYS A 157 22.86 -2.45 10.26
C LYS A 157 24.39 -2.31 10.23
N PRO A 158 24.95 -1.34 9.47
CA PRO A 158 26.39 -1.06 9.52
C PRO A 158 26.89 -0.90 10.97
N GLY A 159 27.99 -1.55 11.33
CA GLY A 159 28.57 -1.50 12.69
C GLY A 159 27.79 -2.29 13.76
N ARG A 160 26.80 -3.10 13.37
CA ARG A 160 25.96 -3.90 14.28
C ARG A 160 25.96 -5.40 13.94
N SER A 161 26.87 -5.84 13.08
CA SER A 161 27.03 -7.27 12.80
C SER A 161 27.64 -8.01 13.99
N LEU A 162 27.62 -9.34 13.94
CA LEU A 162 28.30 -10.18 14.93
C LEU A 162 29.81 -9.90 14.90
N GLN A 163 30.40 -9.71 13.72
CA GLN A 163 31.79 -9.32 13.57
C GLN A 163 32.10 -7.98 14.22
N ASP A 164 31.24 -6.97 14.04
CA ASP A 164 31.47 -5.62 14.57
C ASP A 164 31.35 -5.56 16.11
N VAL A 165 30.33 -6.23 16.65
CA VAL A 165 29.96 -6.12 18.07
C VAL A 165 30.69 -7.16 18.93
N HIS A 166 30.99 -8.33 18.37
CA HIS A 166 31.67 -9.43 19.05
C HIS A 166 32.72 -10.13 18.16
N PRO A 167 33.85 -9.46 17.84
CA PRO A 167 34.91 -10.04 16.99
C PRO A 167 35.41 -11.40 17.49
N SER A 168 35.62 -11.56 18.81
CA SER A 168 36.10 -12.81 19.40
C SER A 168 35.10 -13.97 19.28
N LEU A 169 33.80 -13.68 19.20
CA LEU A 169 32.80 -14.71 18.89
C LEU A 169 32.81 -15.02 17.39
N ALA A 170 32.96 -14.00 16.55
CA ALA A 170 32.99 -14.17 15.10
C ALA A 170 34.17 -15.06 14.65
N ASP A 171 35.33 -14.97 15.30
CA ASP A 171 36.48 -15.84 15.01
C ASP A 171 36.23 -17.32 15.36
N GLU A 172 35.28 -17.61 16.26
CA GLU A 172 34.87 -18.96 16.60
C GLU A 172 33.80 -19.54 15.66
N LEU A 173 33.23 -18.72 14.76
CA LEU A 173 32.20 -19.14 13.82
C LEU A 173 32.82 -19.99 12.71
N VAL A 174 32.33 -21.23 12.56
CA VAL A 174 32.76 -22.13 11.47
C VAL A 174 31.82 -22.01 10.29
N GLU A 175 30.52 -22.18 10.53
CA GLU A 175 29.49 -22.16 9.49
C GLU A 175 28.11 -21.87 10.08
N VAL A 176 27.19 -21.42 9.23
CA VAL A 176 25.75 -21.35 9.51
C VAL A 176 25.10 -22.58 8.89
N ILE A 177 24.50 -23.46 9.71
CA ILE A 177 24.13 -24.83 9.30
C ILE A 177 23.19 -24.85 8.09
N ASP A 178 22.13 -24.03 8.11
CA ASP A 178 21.14 -24.02 7.03
C ASP A 178 21.54 -23.13 5.84
N GLU A 179 22.55 -22.27 6.00
CA GLU A 179 22.94 -21.25 5.03
C GLU A 179 24.46 -21.01 5.06
N PRO A 180 25.28 -21.96 4.57
CA PRO A 180 26.73 -21.96 4.75
C PRO A 180 27.46 -20.77 4.10
N ASN A 181 26.81 -20.07 3.17
CA ASN A 181 27.35 -18.86 2.53
C ASN A 181 27.30 -17.61 3.42
N LEU A 182 26.58 -17.65 4.56
CA LEU A 182 26.52 -16.52 5.47
C LEU A 182 27.79 -16.36 6.28
N THR A 183 28.29 -15.13 6.34
CA THR A 183 29.46 -14.76 7.14
C THR A 183 29.06 -14.05 8.44
N ALA A 184 30.02 -13.89 9.36
CA ALA A 184 29.80 -13.16 10.62
C ALA A 184 29.38 -11.69 10.39
N ASN A 185 29.76 -11.08 9.26
CA ASN A 185 29.36 -9.72 8.86
C ASN A 185 27.88 -9.62 8.50
N GLU A 186 27.23 -10.74 8.15
CA GLU A 186 25.81 -10.78 7.76
C GLU A 186 24.90 -11.32 8.87
N LEU A 187 25.48 -11.70 10.02
CA LEU A 187 24.74 -12.14 11.20
C LEU A 187 24.59 -11.00 12.21
N ARG A 188 23.42 -10.94 12.85
CA ARG A 188 23.21 -10.10 14.04
C ARG A 188 23.60 -10.89 15.30
N PRO A 189 24.10 -10.25 16.36
CA PRO A 189 24.30 -10.90 17.66
C PRO A 189 23.02 -11.58 18.18
N SER A 190 21.84 -10.98 17.96
CA SER A 190 20.55 -11.54 18.37
C SER A 190 19.92 -12.53 17.36
N SER A 191 20.71 -13.04 16.41
CA SER A 191 20.22 -13.99 15.42
C SER A 191 19.84 -15.33 16.07
N ALA A 192 18.71 -15.89 15.64
CA ALA A 192 18.25 -17.22 16.04
C ALA A 192 18.75 -18.34 15.12
N LYS A 193 19.55 -18.03 14.09
CA LYS A 193 20.13 -19.04 13.18
C LYS A 193 21.09 -19.94 13.95
N VAL A 194 21.03 -21.25 13.69
CA VAL A 194 21.94 -22.20 14.32
C VAL A 194 23.27 -22.18 13.59
N CYS A 195 24.34 -21.92 14.33
CA CYS A 195 25.70 -21.88 13.82
C CYS A 195 26.53 -22.94 14.51
N ARG A 196 27.51 -23.47 13.77
CA ARG A 196 28.54 -24.34 14.32
C ARG A 196 29.74 -23.49 14.73
N TRP A 197 30.22 -23.73 15.94
CA TRP A 197 31.34 -23.01 16.54
C TRP A 197 32.50 -23.94 16.84
N ALA A 198 33.72 -23.41 16.76
CA ALA A 198 34.93 -24.08 17.22
C ALA A 198 35.58 -23.24 18.33
N CYS A 199 36.08 -23.92 19.36
CA CYS A 199 36.69 -23.23 20.49
C CYS A 199 37.98 -22.52 20.04
N SER A 200 38.11 -21.23 20.39
CA SER A 200 39.30 -20.42 20.13
C SER A 200 40.49 -20.78 21.05
N LYS A 201 40.27 -21.57 22.10
CA LYS A 201 41.32 -21.95 23.06
C LYS A 201 42.28 -22.96 22.44
N THR A 202 43.58 -22.61 22.45
CA THR A 202 44.66 -23.45 21.93
C THR A 202 44.62 -24.85 22.55
N GLY A 203 44.61 -25.88 21.71
CA GLY A 203 44.54 -27.29 22.13
C GLY A 203 43.16 -27.81 22.53
N CYS A 204 42.09 -27.01 22.40
CA CYS A 204 40.72 -27.48 22.64
C CYS A 204 40.06 -27.99 21.36
N PRO A 205 39.66 -29.27 21.26
CA PRO A 205 38.96 -29.81 20.08
C PRO A 205 37.46 -29.50 20.07
N GLY A 206 36.96 -28.70 21.01
CA GLY A 206 35.53 -28.51 21.23
C GLY A 206 34.82 -27.84 20.06
N ARG A 207 33.82 -28.52 19.50
CA ARG A 207 32.88 -28.01 18.50
C ARG A 207 31.44 -28.18 18.99
N TRP A 208 30.58 -27.20 18.76
CA TRP A 208 29.20 -27.27 19.22
C TRP A 208 28.27 -26.37 18.41
N ASP A 209 26.97 -26.66 18.52
CA ASP A 209 25.92 -25.92 17.83
C ASP A 209 25.19 -24.99 18.83
N ALA A 210 25.14 -23.72 18.46
CA ALA A 210 24.47 -22.67 19.22
C ALA A 210 24.05 -21.52 18.30
N THR A 211 23.08 -20.72 18.74
CA THR A 211 22.74 -19.49 18.01
C THR A 211 23.66 -18.33 18.41
N PRO A 212 23.91 -17.33 17.54
CA PRO A 212 24.60 -16.10 17.92
C PRO A 212 23.97 -15.42 19.14
N ASP A 213 22.63 -15.46 19.27
CA ASP A 213 21.93 -14.94 20.45
C ASP A 213 22.38 -15.63 21.73
N GLN A 214 22.39 -16.98 21.73
CA GLN A 214 22.86 -17.76 22.86
C GLN A 214 24.34 -17.51 23.19
N ARG A 215 25.16 -17.08 22.21
CA ARG A 215 26.58 -16.76 22.44
C ARG A 215 26.80 -15.32 22.95
N SER A 216 26.00 -14.36 22.49
CA SER A 216 26.19 -12.93 22.72
C SER A 216 25.50 -12.38 23.98
N ARG A 217 24.62 -13.16 24.62
CA ARG A 217 23.99 -12.79 25.91
C ARG A 217 25.04 -12.45 26.97
N ARG A 218 24.88 -11.29 27.62
CA ARG A 218 25.67 -10.92 28.81
C ARG A 218 25.20 -11.71 30.04
N GLY A 219 26.12 -12.00 30.97
CA GLY A 219 25.76 -12.53 32.30
C GLY A 219 25.97 -14.04 32.51
N GLY A 220 26.92 -14.68 31.83
CA GLY A 220 27.33 -16.06 32.15
C GLY A 220 26.37 -17.18 31.73
N THR A 221 25.18 -16.83 31.20
CA THR A 221 24.15 -17.76 30.70
C THR A 221 24.32 -18.14 29.23
N GLY A 222 25.31 -17.57 28.54
CA GLY A 222 25.58 -17.88 27.14
C GLY A 222 26.16 -19.29 26.96
N LYS A 223 25.77 -19.98 25.88
CA LYS A 223 26.35 -21.29 25.53
C LYS A 223 27.85 -21.12 25.27
N ARG A 224 28.68 -22.00 25.86
CA ARG A 224 30.14 -21.98 25.73
C ARG A 224 30.63 -23.35 25.25
N CYS A 225 31.92 -23.42 24.92
CA CYS A 225 32.57 -24.68 24.58
C CYS A 225 32.28 -25.74 25.66
N PRO A 226 31.65 -26.87 25.30
CA PRO A 226 31.27 -27.91 26.26
C PRO A 226 32.48 -28.62 26.88
N VAL A 227 33.65 -28.57 26.21
CA VAL A 227 34.90 -29.14 26.73
C VAL A 227 35.52 -28.21 27.79
N CYS A 228 35.51 -26.90 27.56
CA CYS A 228 36.05 -25.92 28.52
C CYS A 228 35.09 -25.63 29.69
N HIS A 229 33.79 -25.70 29.43
CA HIS A 229 32.73 -25.43 30.39
C HIS A 229 31.68 -26.55 30.34
N PRO A 230 32.00 -27.74 30.88
CA PRO A 230 31.05 -28.85 30.89
C PRO A 230 29.80 -28.46 31.69
N PRO A 231 28.61 -28.92 31.26
CA PRO A 231 27.39 -28.68 32.00
C PRO A 231 27.53 -29.24 33.42
N ARG A 232 27.07 -28.49 34.43
CA ARG A 232 27.02 -28.98 35.81
C ARG A 232 26.17 -30.25 35.82
N ARG A 233 26.77 -31.39 36.17
CA ARG A 233 26.03 -32.65 36.37
C ARG A 233 24.98 -32.39 37.45
N SER A 234 23.71 -32.65 37.15
CA SER A 234 22.70 -32.78 38.19
C SER A 234 23.13 -33.91 39.12
N ARG A 235 23.14 -33.63 40.43
CA ARG A 235 23.40 -34.63 41.46
C ARG A 235 22.22 -35.60 41.46
N THR A 236 22.27 -36.65 40.64
CA THR A 236 21.41 -37.82 40.83
C THR A 236 21.89 -38.47 42.14
N GLN A 237 21.11 -38.33 43.20
CA GLN A 237 21.38 -38.98 44.49
C GLN A 237 21.21 -40.50 44.35
N PRO A 238 22.05 -41.30 45.05
CA PRO A 238 21.91 -42.75 45.12
C PRO A 238 20.65 -43.18 45.86
#